data_AF-A0A6P4YWP4-F1
#
_entry.id   AF-A0A6P4YWP4-F1
#
_cell.length_a   1.000
_cell.length_b   1.000
_cell.length_c   1.000
_cell.angle_alpha   90.00
_cell.angle_beta   90.00
_cell.angle_gamma   90.00
#
_symmetry.space_group_name_H-M   'P 1'
#
loop_
_entity.id
_entity.type
_entity.pdbx_description
1 polymer ?
#
loop_
_entity_poly.entity_id
_entity_poly.type
_entity_poly.pdbx_seq_one_letter_code
_entity_poly.pdbx_strand_id
1 'polypeptide(L)'
;MPPVCPPYLDDIGTRTNMVTTSRDRMRSKWALLKTGTGQKKFLHHLHDQYGQDTFIVSAPFTVLKNIEALLSVSKVLRSNNSSVVPLFISPIHVRQAIQTWGKLGLKLEKGKINFSSGFYYTSVALELCDQVNIYGFWPFRTDREGRPVRYHYYKSVDSGGLNNN
;
A
#
# COMPACT_ATOMS: atom_id res chain seq x y z
N MET A 1 1.82 2.91 2.73
CA MET A 1 1.83 4.38 2.89
C MET A 1 3.23 4.87 2.60
N PRO A 2 3.48 5.13 1.30
CA PRO A 2 4.70 5.76 0.84
C PRO A 2 4.58 7.30 1.01
N PRO A 3 5.68 8.02 1.30
CA PRO A 3 5.64 9.47 1.52
C PRO A 3 5.42 10.25 0.21
N VAL A 4 4.57 11.27 0.24
CA VAL A 4 4.31 12.18 -0.89
C VAL A 4 4.82 13.56 -0.49
N CYS A 5 6.14 13.72 -0.54
CA CYS A 5 6.82 14.92 -0.04
C CYS A 5 8.14 15.17 -0.79
N PRO A 6 8.74 16.37 -0.64
CA PRO A 6 10.08 16.63 -1.15
C PRO A 6 11.12 15.59 -0.63
N PRO A 7 12.16 15.28 -1.42
CA PRO A 7 12.46 15.82 -2.76
C PRO A 7 11.77 15.07 -3.91
N TYR A 8 10.78 14.20 -3.64
CA TYR A 8 10.27 13.25 -4.63
C TYR A 8 9.10 13.77 -5.49
N LEU A 9 8.58 14.96 -5.22
CA LEU A 9 7.32 15.44 -5.79
C LEU A 9 7.33 15.53 -7.32
N ASP A 10 8.48 15.87 -7.91
CA ASP A 10 8.62 15.95 -9.37
C ASP A 10 8.57 14.55 -10.03
N ASP A 11 8.97 13.51 -9.31
CA ASP A 11 9.00 12.12 -9.81
C ASP A 11 7.66 11.40 -9.63
N ILE A 12 6.98 11.64 -8.50
CA ILE A 12 5.79 10.85 -8.08
C ILE A 12 4.49 11.65 -8.12
N GLY A 13 4.56 12.96 -8.34
CA GLY A 13 3.44 13.89 -8.24
C GLY A 13 3.01 14.20 -6.80
N THR A 14 1.92 14.96 -6.68
CA THR A 14 1.40 15.48 -5.40
C THR A 14 -0.01 14.99 -5.06
N ARG A 15 -0.72 14.38 -6.01
CA ARG A 15 -2.12 13.97 -5.84
C ARG A 15 -2.20 12.59 -5.22
N THR A 16 -3.08 12.42 -4.22
CA THR A 16 -3.41 11.12 -3.64
C THR A 16 -4.88 11.08 -3.31
N ASN A 17 -5.66 10.26 -4.02
CA ASN A 17 -7.06 9.97 -3.66
C ASN A 17 -7.17 8.72 -2.78
N MET A 18 -6.22 7.78 -2.94
CA MET A 18 -6.24 6.50 -2.25
C MET A 18 -4.81 6.09 -1.90
N VAL A 19 -4.60 5.63 -0.66
CA VAL A 19 -3.32 5.09 -0.20
C VAL A 19 -3.53 3.80 0.56
N THR A 20 -2.60 2.86 0.39
CA THR A 20 -2.74 1.52 0.96
C THR A 20 -1.83 1.35 2.18
N THR A 21 -2.29 0.58 3.17
CA THR A 21 -1.49 0.21 4.33
C THR A 21 -1.60 -1.28 4.63
N SER A 22 -0.52 -1.81 5.21
CA SER A 22 -0.41 -3.22 5.59
C SER A 22 -0.09 -3.34 7.08
N ARG A 23 -0.37 -4.51 7.66
CA ARG A 23 -0.04 -4.81 9.05
C ARG A 23 1.44 -4.52 9.38
N ASP A 24 2.35 -4.87 8.48
CA ASP A 24 3.80 -4.64 8.68
C ASP A 24 4.16 -3.16 8.66
N ARG A 25 3.49 -2.36 7.81
CA ARG A 25 3.65 -0.91 7.82
C ARG A 25 3.13 -0.31 9.12
N MET A 26 1.93 -0.72 9.57
CA MET A 26 1.35 -0.27 10.84
C MET A 26 2.27 -0.57 12.02
N ARG A 27 2.86 -1.77 12.05
CA ARG A 27 3.78 -2.19 13.10
C ARG A 27 5.05 -1.37 13.11
N SER A 28 5.72 -1.26 11.96
CA SER A 28 7.05 -0.65 11.86
C SER A 28 7.05 0.87 11.99
N LYS A 29 5.95 1.55 11.64
CA LYS A 29 5.89 3.03 11.63
C LYS A 29 5.08 3.63 12.77
N TRP A 30 4.03 2.93 13.23
CA TRP A 30 3.06 3.51 14.15
C TRP A 30 2.73 2.62 15.34
N ALA A 31 3.59 1.63 15.64
CA ALA A 31 3.42 0.72 16.78
C ALA A 31 2.02 0.08 16.84
N LEU A 32 1.47 -0.30 15.68
CA LEU A 32 0.11 -0.87 15.55
C LEU A 32 -1.02 0.03 16.11
N LEU A 33 -0.78 1.34 16.23
CA LEU A 33 -1.69 2.31 16.87
C LEU A 33 -2.02 2.00 18.34
N LYS A 34 -1.21 1.16 19.00
CA LYS A 34 -1.42 0.75 20.40
C LYS A 34 -1.06 1.84 21.41
N THR A 35 -0.33 2.88 20.99
CA THR A 35 0.14 3.96 21.87
C THR A 35 -0.30 5.31 21.35
N GLY A 36 -0.49 6.29 22.26
CA GLY A 36 -0.82 7.67 21.90
C GLY A 36 0.23 8.29 20.96
N THR A 37 1.51 8.03 21.20
CA THR A 37 2.60 8.46 20.31
C THR A 37 2.49 7.84 18.91
N GLY A 38 2.13 6.56 18.81
CA GLY A 38 1.93 5.88 17.53
C GLY A 38 0.74 6.47 16.75
N GLN A 39 -0.36 6.75 17.45
CA GLN A 39 -1.55 7.40 16.87
C GLN A 39 -1.25 8.82 16.38
N LYS A 40 -0.54 9.62 17.19
CA LYS A 40 -0.14 10.98 16.80
C LYS A 40 0.76 10.97 15.56
N LYS A 41 1.77 10.10 15.53
CA LYS A 41 2.64 9.92 14.34
C LYS A 41 1.87 9.50 13.09
N PHE A 42 0.88 8.62 13.24
CA PHE A 42 0.02 8.22 12.14
C PHE A 42 -0.79 9.40 11.61
N LEU A 43 -1.52 10.10 12.48
CA LEU A 43 -2.35 11.25 12.09
C LEU A 43 -1.54 12.39 11.46
N HIS A 44 -0.38 12.72 12.03
CA HIS A 44 0.53 13.71 11.44
C HIS A 44 0.98 13.27 10.04
N HIS A 45 1.39 12.01 9.88
CA HIS A 45 1.76 11.50 8.55
C HIS A 45 0.61 11.58 7.55
N LEU A 46 -0.64 11.41 7.97
CA LEU A 46 -1.78 11.59 7.08
C LEU A 46 -1.97 13.04 6.66
N HIS A 47 -1.94 13.94 7.64
CA HIS A 47 -2.10 15.37 7.44
C HIS A 47 -1.00 15.95 6.54
N ASP A 48 0.26 15.55 6.78
CA ASP A 48 1.42 16.12 6.11
C ASP A 48 1.61 15.60 4.68
N GLN A 49 1.01 14.47 4.32
CA GLN A 49 1.34 13.75 3.08
C GLN A 49 0.15 13.59 2.14
N TYR A 50 -1.08 13.58 2.66
CA TYR A 50 -2.26 13.26 1.86
C TYR A 50 -3.31 14.36 2.00
N GLY A 51 -4.11 14.53 0.95
CA GLY A 51 -5.18 15.51 0.92
C GLY A 51 -6.36 15.15 1.83
N GLN A 52 -7.29 16.09 1.99
CA GLN A 52 -8.58 15.85 2.61
C GLN A 52 -9.32 14.71 1.90
N ASP A 53 -10.16 13.98 2.64
CA ASP A 53 -11.00 12.90 2.11
C ASP A 53 -10.23 11.75 1.40
N THR A 54 -8.93 11.64 1.63
CA THR A 54 -8.13 10.53 1.10
C THR A 54 -8.63 9.20 1.67
N PHE A 55 -8.76 8.17 0.81
CA PHE A 55 -9.06 6.82 1.26
C PHE A 55 -7.82 6.10 1.77
N ILE A 56 -7.85 5.58 3.00
CA ILE A 56 -6.85 4.61 3.49
C ILE A 56 -7.39 3.21 3.34
N VAL A 57 -6.79 2.46 2.43
CA VAL A 57 -7.21 1.10 2.13
C VAL A 57 -6.33 0.09 2.85
N SER A 58 -6.97 -0.87 3.52
CA SER A 58 -6.28 -1.98 4.17
C SER A 58 -7.08 -3.27 4.04
N ALA A 59 -6.41 -4.40 4.27
CA ALA A 59 -7.02 -5.72 4.18
C ALA A 59 -6.96 -6.43 5.55
N PRO A 60 -7.74 -5.97 6.56
CA PRO A 60 -7.73 -6.58 7.90
C PRO A 60 -8.15 -8.05 7.88
N PHE A 61 -9.02 -8.43 6.95
CA PHE A 61 -9.59 -9.78 6.87
C PHE A 61 -8.76 -10.77 6.03
N THR A 62 -7.56 -10.37 5.58
CA THR A 62 -6.63 -11.26 4.86
C THR A 62 -5.35 -11.55 5.63
N VAL A 63 -5.27 -11.14 6.90
CA VAL A 63 -4.14 -11.39 7.79
C VAL A 63 -4.54 -12.25 8.98
N LEU A 64 -3.64 -13.11 9.44
CA LEU A 64 -3.92 -14.06 10.53
C LEU A 64 -3.67 -13.50 11.94
N LYS A 65 -3.00 -12.35 12.09
CA LYS A 65 -2.59 -11.78 13.38
C LYS A 65 -2.71 -10.27 13.38
N ASN A 66 -2.94 -9.67 14.55
CA ASN A 66 -3.03 -8.21 14.75
C ASN A 66 -4.07 -7.53 13.83
N ILE A 67 -5.19 -8.20 13.56
CA ILE A 67 -6.31 -7.68 12.77
C ILE A 67 -6.82 -6.36 13.37
N GLU A 68 -6.91 -6.31 14.71
CA GLU A 68 -7.32 -5.12 15.48
C GLU A 68 -6.54 -3.86 15.14
N ALA A 69 -5.25 -3.98 14.79
CA ALA A 69 -4.41 -2.83 14.45
C ALA A 69 -4.82 -2.17 13.13
N LEU A 70 -5.38 -2.94 12.19
CA LEU A 70 -5.91 -2.42 10.94
C LEU A 70 -7.35 -1.91 11.14
N LEU A 71 -8.15 -2.60 11.94
CA LEU A 71 -9.52 -2.17 12.27
C LEU A 71 -9.54 -0.87 13.11
N SER A 72 -8.55 -0.68 13.99
CA SER A 72 -8.44 0.49 14.88
C SER A 72 -8.21 1.79 14.14
N VAL A 73 -7.76 1.76 12.87
CA VAL A 73 -7.65 2.95 12.01
C VAL A 73 -8.97 3.72 12.01
N SER A 74 -10.10 3.02 11.85
CA SER A 74 -11.42 3.66 11.85
C SER A 74 -11.77 4.36 13.16
N LYS A 75 -11.32 3.82 14.29
CA LYS A 75 -11.54 4.42 15.62
C LYS A 75 -10.66 5.65 15.79
N VAL A 76 -9.37 5.55 15.45
CA VAL A 76 -8.41 6.65 15.59
C VAL A 76 -8.81 7.83 14.71
N LEU A 77 -9.22 7.60 13.46
CA LEU A 77 -9.67 8.67 12.56
C LEU A 77 -10.92 9.38 13.11
N ARG A 78 -11.94 8.61 13.54
CA ARG A 78 -13.18 9.15 14.11
C ARG A 78 -12.95 9.96 15.38
N SER A 79 -12.15 9.44 16.33
CA SER A 79 -11.86 10.14 17.59
C SER A 79 -11.06 11.42 17.42
N ASN A 80 -10.47 11.67 16.23
CA ASN A 80 -9.69 12.86 15.93
C ASN A 80 -10.34 13.74 14.85
N ASN A 81 -11.63 13.52 14.52
CA ASN A 81 -12.36 14.27 13.50
C ASN A 81 -11.61 14.38 12.15
N SER A 82 -10.91 13.32 11.77
CA SER A 82 -10.18 13.26 10.51
C SER A 82 -11.14 13.06 9.33
N SER A 83 -10.94 13.82 8.25
CA SER A 83 -11.68 13.66 6.99
C SER A 83 -11.31 12.41 6.19
N VAL A 84 -10.09 11.89 6.42
CA VAL A 84 -9.60 10.64 5.82
C VAL A 84 -10.58 9.48 6.05
N VAL A 85 -10.86 8.72 4.99
CA VAL A 85 -11.86 7.67 5.00
C VAL A 85 -11.19 6.29 5.03
N PRO A 86 -11.43 5.46 6.06
CA PRO A 86 -10.91 4.09 6.10
C PRO A 86 -11.75 3.18 5.18
N LEU A 87 -11.08 2.42 4.30
CA LEU A 87 -11.69 1.37 3.48
C LEU A 87 -11.06 0.02 3.81
N PHE A 88 -11.92 -0.99 4.00
CA PHE A 88 -11.49 -2.36 4.26
C PHE A 88 -11.84 -3.26 3.09
N ILE A 89 -10.82 -3.94 2.58
CA ILE A 89 -10.97 -4.88 1.48
C ILE A 89 -11.74 -6.13 1.93
N SER A 90 -12.72 -6.51 1.11
CA SER A 90 -13.47 -7.76 1.29
C SER A 90 -12.57 -8.98 1.04
N PRO A 91 -12.51 -9.96 1.96
CA PRO A 91 -11.75 -11.19 1.73
C PRO A 91 -12.32 -12.03 0.58
N ILE A 92 -13.62 -11.88 0.28
CA ILE A 92 -14.27 -12.54 -0.86
C ILE A 92 -13.70 -12.00 -2.18
N HIS A 93 -13.56 -10.68 -2.30
CA HIS A 93 -12.98 -10.05 -3.49
C HIS A 93 -11.53 -10.49 -3.69
N VAL A 94 -10.72 -10.60 -2.63
CA VAL A 94 -9.34 -11.07 -2.75
C VAL A 94 -9.29 -12.49 -3.31
N ARG A 95 -10.15 -13.39 -2.81
CA ARG A 95 -10.27 -14.76 -3.33
C ARG A 95 -10.69 -14.78 -4.80
N GLN A 96 -11.68 -13.97 -5.19
CA GLN A 96 -12.15 -13.88 -6.57
C GLN A 96 -11.07 -13.34 -7.51
N ALA A 97 -10.31 -12.34 -7.08
CA ALA A 97 -9.18 -11.82 -7.84
C ALA A 97 -8.12 -12.92 -8.06
N ILE A 98 -7.77 -13.68 -7.01
CA ILE A 98 -6.82 -14.80 -7.13
C ILE A 98 -7.29 -15.83 -8.15
N GLN A 99 -8.57 -16.23 -8.08
CA GLN A 99 -9.14 -17.19 -9.02
C GLN A 99 -9.16 -16.67 -10.46
N THR A 100 -9.52 -15.41 -10.64
CA THR A 100 -9.63 -14.78 -11.97
C THR A 100 -8.26 -14.72 -12.65
N TRP A 101 -7.25 -14.19 -11.96
CA TRP A 101 -5.89 -14.16 -12.50
C TRP A 101 -5.29 -15.55 -12.69
N GLY A 102 -5.63 -16.50 -11.82
CA GLY A 102 -5.25 -17.90 -12.00
C GLY A 102 -5.79 -18.50 -13.30
N LYS A 103 -7.06 -18.21 -13.65
CA LYS A 103 -7.66 -18.62 -14.95
C LYS A 103 -6.99 -17.93 -16.14
N LEU A 104 -6.47 -16.72 -15.96
CA LEU A 104 -5.69 -15.98 -16.96
C LEU A 104 -4.22 -16.43 -17.03
N GLY A 105 -3.83 -17.47 -16.29
CA GLY A 105 -2.50 -18.09 -16.37
C GLY A 105 -1.49 -17.55 -15.37
N LEU A 106 -1.86 -16.60 -14.49
CA LEU A 106 -0.95 -16.12 -13.45
C LEU A 106 -0.76 -17.20 -12.38
N LYS A 107 0.48 -17.67 -12.23
CA LYS A 107 0.86 -18.63 -11.18
C LYS A 107 1.49 -17.88 -10.02
N LEU A 108 0.93 -18.08 -8.82
CA LEU A 108 1.60 -17.67 -7.59
C LEU A 108 2.81 -18.58 -7.35
N GLU A 109 3.90 -18.01 -6.84
CA GLU A 109 5.03 -18.81 -6.36
C GLU A 109 4.57 -19.78 -5.28
N LYS A 110 5.24 -20.93 -5.19
CA LYS A 110 4.93 -21.97 -4.21
C LYS A 110 4.95 -21.40 -2.79
N GLY A 111 3.84 -21.54 -2.06
CA GLY A 111 3.68 -21.05 -0.69
C GLY A 111 3.16 -19.61 -0.58
N LYS A 112 3.03 -18.86 -1.68
CA LYS A 112 2.32 -17.58 -1.68
C LYS A 112 0.82 -17.81 -1.86
N ILE A 113 0.03 -17.17 -1.00
CA ILE A 113 -1.44 -17.26 -1.02
C ILE A 113 -2.11 -15.95 -1.45
N ASN A 114 -1.33 -14.88 -1.68
CA ASN A 114 -1.82 -13.55 -2.05
C ASN A 114 -0.89 -12.90 -3.08
N PHE A 115 -1.43 -11.93 -3.82
CA PHE A 115 -0.65 -11.04 -4.69
C PHE A 115 0.16 -10.03 -3.88
N SER A 116 1.11 -9.36 -4.56
CA SER A 116 1.64 -8.11 -4.04
C SER A 116 0.49 -7.10 -3.90
N SER A 117 0.61 -6.18 -2.93
CA SER A 117 -0.39 -5.11 -2.78
C SER A 117 -0.55 -4.32 -4.08
N GLY A 118 0.56 -3.97 -4.75
CA GLY A 118 0.51 -3.28 -6.04
C GLY A 118 -0.37 -4.02 -7.04
N PHE A 119 -0.08 -5.30 -7.30
CA PHE A 119 -0.83 -6.07 -8.29
C PHE A 119 -2.32 -6.20 -7.96
N TYR A 120 -2.66 -6.43 -6.69
CA TYR A 120 -4.06 -6.47 -6.27
C TYR A 120 -4.79 -5.15 -6.53
N TYR A 121 -4.19 -4.01 -6.14
CA TYR A 121 -4.83 -2.71 -6.35
C TYR A 121 -4.85 -2.27 -7.82
N THR A 122 -3.88 -2.70 -8.64
CA THR A 122 -3.99 -2.60 -10.10
C THR A 122 -5.19 -3.37 -10.63
N SER A 123 -5.47 -4.56 -10.09
CA SER A 123 -6.65 -5.34 -10.48
C SER A 123 -7.94 -4.59 -10.16
N VAL A 124 -8.02 -4.01 -8.96
CA VAL A 124 -9.16 -3.17 -8.55
C VAL A 124 -9.30 -1.95 -9.47
N ALA A 125 -8.20 -1.29 -9.83
CA ALA A 125 -8.25 -0.14 -10.74
C ALA A 125 -8.76 -0.52 -12.14
N LEU A 126 -8.37 -1.69 -12.66
CA LEU A 126 -8.88 -2.20 -13.95
C LEU A 126 -10.39 -2.50 -13.92
N GLU A 127 -10.96 -2.78 -12.75
CA GLU A 127 -12.40 -2.98 -12.59
C GLU A 127 -13.19 -1.66 -12.48
N LEU A 128 -12.54 -0.56 -12.09
CA LEU A 128 -13.18 0.72 -11.76
C LEU A 128 -12.91 1.86 -12.76
N CYS A 129 -11.87 1.73 -13.59
CA CYS A 129 -11.40 2.82 -14.44
C CYS A 129 -11.34 2.41 -15.91
N ASP A 130 -11.76 3.31 -16.80
CA ASP A 130 -11.69 3.09 -18.26
C ASP A 130 -10.24 3.01 -18.77
N GLN A 131 -9.32 3.74 -18.13
CA GLN A 131 -7.89 3.72 -18.44
C GLN A 131 -7.06 3.72 -17.14
N VAL A 132 -6.05 2.84 -17.08
CA VAL A 132 -5.13 2.73 -15.95
C VAL A 132 -3.70 2.93 -16.43
N ASN A 133 -3.03 3.97 -15.93
CA ASN A 133 -1.61 4.20 -16.14
C ASN A 133 -0.84 3.78 -14.87
N ILE A 134 0.13 2.88 -15.02
CA ILE A 134 0.84 2.27 -13.89
C ILE A 134 2.28 2.80 -13.84
N TYR A 135 2.68 3.32 -12.69
CA TYR A 135 4.02 3.86 -12.43
C TYR A 135 4.69 3.13 -11.26
N GLY A 136 6.03 3.09 -11.25
CA GLY A 136 6.79 2.45 -10.17
C GLY A 136 6.68 0.92 -10.13
N PHE A 137 6.11 0.29 -11.15
CA PHE A 137 6.04 -1.18 -11.30
C PHE A 137 7.33 -1.73 -11.91
N TRP A 138 8.43 -1.54 -11.20
CA TRP A 138 9.75 -2.05 -11.58
C TRP A 138 10.33 -2.86 -10.41
N PRO A 139 10.16 -4.20 -10.39
CA PRO A 139 10.57 -5.02 -9.26
C PRO A 139 12.07 -5.36 -9.31
N PHE A 140 12.87 -4.72 -10.17
CA PHE A 140 14.25 -5.09 -10.41
C PHE A 140 15.25 -4.09 -9.84
N ARG A 141 16.49 -4.56 -9.64
CA ARG A 141 17.59 -3.80 -9.01
C ARG A 141 18.35 -2.90 -9.97
N THR A 142 18.20 -3.09 -11.28
CA THR A 142 18.80 -2.21 -12.28
C THR A 142 17.76 -1.78 -13.31
N ASP A 143 17.96 -0.62 -13.92
CA ASP A 143 17.15 -0.17 -15.04
C ASP A 143 17.53 -0.90 -16.35
N ARG A 144 16.94 -0.45 -17.46
CA ARG A 144 17.17 -1.02 -18.79
C ARG A 144 18.59 -0.83 -19.29
N GLU A 145 19.30 0.17 -18.77
CA GLU A 145 20.69 0.49 -19.08
C GLU A 145 21.68 -0.16 -18.10
N GLY A 146 21.19 -0.98 -17.15
CA GLY A 146 22.02 -1.66 -16.15
C GLY A 146 22.44 -0.77 -14.98
N ARG A 147 21.92 0.46 -14.87
CA ARG A 147 22.25 1.35 -13.75
C ARG A 147 21.50 0.88 -12.49
N PRO A 148 22.13 0.91 -11.30
CA PRO A 148 21.46 0.55 -10.05
C PRO A 148 20.25 1.44 -9.77
N VAL A 149 19.12 0.83 -9.42
CA VAL A 149 17.88 1.50 -9.03
C VAL A 149 17.48 1.03 -7.64
N ARG A 150 17.08 1.99 -6.80
CA ARG A 150 16.58 1.70 -5.45
C ARG A 150 15.21 1.04 -5.50
N TYR A 151 15.02 -0.04 -4.74
CA TYR A 151 13.73 -0.76 -4.68
C TYR A 151 12.56 0.09 -4.17
N HIS A 152 12.83 1.10 -3.33
CA HIS A 152 11.86 2.12 -2.99
C HIS A 152 12.48 3.49 -3.22
N TYR A 153 11.76 4.38 -3.91
CA TYR A 153 12.22 5.75 -4.21
C TYR A 153 12.61 6.54 -2.94
N TYR A 154 11.97 6.23 -1.81
CA TYR A 154 12.12 6.96 -0.55
C TYR A 154 13.05 6.29 0.49
N LYS A 155 13.67 5.15 0.18
CA LYS A 155 14.63 4.50 1.08
C LYS A 155 16.05 4.78 0.65
N SER A 156 16.95 4.93 1.62
CA SER A 156 18.39 5.08 1.40
C SER A 156 19.13 3.74 1.37
N VAL A 157 18.60 2.71 2.03
CA VAL A 157 19.18 1.36 2.07
C VAL A 157 18.26 0.38 1.37
N ASP A 158 18.82 -0.38 0.44
CA ASP A 158 18.08 -1.32 -0.39
C ASP A 158 18.16 -2.74 0.17
N SER A 159 17.00 -3.36 0.37
CA SER A 159 16.88 -4.75 0.83
C SER A 159 15.86 -5.54 0.04
N GLY A 160 15.45 -5.03 -1.13
CA GLY A 160 14.49 -5.70 -2.00
C GLY A 160 15.01 -5.90 -3.42
N GLY A 161 14.08 -5.98 -4.37
CA GLY A 161 14.37 -6.11 -5.80
C GLY A 161 14.80 -7.51 -6.23
N LEU A 162 14.40 -7.87 -7.44
CA LEU A 162 14.84 -9.03 -8.19
C LEU A 162 16.10 -8.67 -8.99
N ASN A 163 16.93 -9.66 -9.30
CA ASN A 163 17.99 -9.48 -10.27
C ASN A 163 17.39 -9.45 -11.68
N ASN A 164 17.95 -8.61 -12.56
CA ASN A 164 17.67 -8.67 -13.99
C ASN A 164 18.37 -9.93 -14.49
N ASN A 165 17.61 -10.96 -14.84
CA ASN A 165 18.13 -12.15 -15.53
C ASN A 165 18.08 -11.93 -17.03
#